data_AF-A0A1Q3N6N5-F1
#
_entry.id   AF-A0A1Q3N6N5-F1
#
_cell.length_a   1.000
_cell.length_b   1.000
_cell.length_c   1.000
_cell.angle_alpha   90.00
_cell.angle_beta   90.00
_cell.angle_gamma   90.00
#
_symmetry.space_group_name_H-M   'P 1'
#
loop_
_entity.id
_entity.type
_entity.pdbx_description
1 polymer ?
#
loop_
_entity_poly.entity_id
_entity_poly.type
_entity_poly.pdbx_seq_one_letter_code
_entity_poly.pdbx_strand_id
1 'polypeptide(L)'
;MQLKKDIDYFQQHPDFEYQRFQDSCGGYWNAAFYYHNLSVDLQQIRDLPETYDVQKWSVPYSSMNKGGVVCESCGCRQKHELNWPNDAYDVVMYRQQALWAFHREAAIDLYDYLKEDLRDHKKYRHSFFLLHIPTIFKQKKARAHVTKQLQKLLKNQ
;
A
#
# COMPACT_ATOMS: atom_id res chain seq x y z
N MET A 1 -5.48 -22.74 -5.12
CA MET A 1 -4.56 -23.32 -6.12
C MET A 1 -5.17 -23.05 -7.48
N GLN A 2 -4.75 -21.98 -8.15
CA GLN A 2 -5.26 -21.58 -9.47
C GLN A 2 -4.14 -21.77 -10.49
N LEU A 3 -4.52 -22.34 -11.63
CA LEU A 3 -3.74 -23.33 -12.37
C LEU A 3 -2.92 -22.65 -13.46
N LYS A 4 -1.71 -23.17 -13.74
CA LYS A 4 -0.85 -22.73 -14.86
C LYS A 4 -1.57 -22.61 -16.21
N LYS A 5 -2.73 -23.26 -16.36
CA LYS A 5 -3.61 -23.21 -17.53
C LYS A 5 -4.10 -21.80 -17.90
N ASP A 6 -4.20 -20.88 -16.93
CA ASP A 6 -4.74 -19.53 -17.17
C ASP A 6 -3.63 -18.51 -17.48
N ILE A 7 -2.35 -18.92 -17.52
CA ILE A 7 -1.21 -18.03 -17.77
C ILE A 7 -1.34 -17.34 -19.14
N ASP A 8 -1.68 -18.11 -20.17
CA ASP A 8 -1.78 -17.59 -21.54
C ASP A 8 -2.86 -16.52 -21.65
N TYR A 9 -3.97 -16.68 -20.92
CA TYR A 9 -5.03 -15.67 -20.84
C TYR A 9 -4.48 -14.35 -20.29
N PHE A 10 -3.83 -14.37 -19.12
CA PHE A 10 -3.30 -13.15 -18.50
C PHE A 10 -2.11 -12.53 -19.26
N GLN A 11 -1.37 -13.32 -20.04
CA GLN A 11 -0.32 -12.81 -20.92
C GLN A 11 -0.86 -12.06 -22.13
N GLN A 12 -2.03 -12.48 -22.64
CA GLN A 12 -2.61 -11.94 -23.88
C GLN A 12 -3.67 -10.86 -23.62
N HIS A 13 -4.30 -10.85 -22.44
CA HIS A 13 -5.39 -9.93 -22.15
C HIS A 13 -4.89 -8.48 -21.92
N PRO A 14 -5.46 -7.47 -22.62
CA PRO A 14 -4.93 -6.10 -22.59
C PRO A 14 -5.05 -5.39 -21.23
N ASP A 15 -6.07 -5.72 -20.43
CA ASP A 15 -6.30 -5.11 -19.10
C ASP A 15 -5.46 -5.71 -17.96
N PHE A 16 -4.70 -6.78 -18.23
CA PHE A 16 -3.85 -7.42 -17.23
C PHE A 16 -2.37 -7.29 -17.60
N GLU A 17 -1.53 -7.17 -16.59
CA GLU A 17 -0.07 -7.30 -16.74
C GLU A 17 0.38 -8.61 -16.10
N TYR A 18 1.05 -9.46 -16.87
CA TYR A 18 1.63 -10.70 -16.37
C TYR A 18 3.09 -10.51 -15.98
N GLN A 19 3.49 -11.07 -14.83
CA GLN A 19 4.90 -11.19 -14.46
C GLN A 19 5.16 -12.49 -13.72
N ARG A 20 6.33 -13.09 -14.00
CA ARG A 20 6.86 -14.23 -13.25
C ARG A 20 7.90 -13.74 -12.26
N PHE A 21 7.77 -14.20 -11.02
CA PHE A 21 8.68 -13.87 -9.92
C PHE A 21 9.41 -15.11 -9.43
N GLN A 22 10.58 -14.88 -8.84
CA GLN A 22 11.33 -15.89 -8.11
C GLN A 22 11.34 -15.50 -6.63
N ASP A 23 11.01 -16.45 -5.74
CA ASP A 23 11.10 -16.25 -4.30
C ASP A 23 12.54 -16.46 -3.78
N SER A 24 12.78 -16.13 -2.51
CA SER A 24 14.09 -16.26 -1.87
C SER A 24 14.59 -17.70 -1.72
N CYS A 25 13.69 -18.69 -1.88
CA CYS A 25 14.02 -20.11 -1.86
C CYS A 25 14.26 -20.67 -3.28
N GLY A 26 14.25 -19.82 -4.30
CA GLY A 26 14.44 -20.19 -5.70
C GLY A 26 13.17 -20.74 -6.39
N GLY A 27 12.04 -20.78 -5.68
CA GLY A 27 10.74 -21.13 -6.24
C GLY A 27 10.23 -20.05 -7.18
N TYR A 28 9.36 -20.43 -8.12
CA TYR A 28 8.75 -19.49 -9.06
C TYR A 28 7.25 -19.43 -8.85
N TRP A 29 6.72 -18.22 -8.98
CA TRP A 29 5.28 -17.98 -8.98
C TRP A 29 4.91 -16.97 -10.07
N ASN A 30 3.65 -17.02 -10.48
CA ASN A 30 3.10 -16.18 -11.54
C ASN A 30 2.14 -15.19 -10.92
N ALA A 31 2.23 -13.93 -11.33
CA ALA A 31 1.32 -12.87 -10.95
C ALA A 31 0.63 -12.32 -12.20
N ALA A 32 -0.63 -11.94 -12.02
CA ALA A 32 -1.32 -11.05 -12.93
C ALA A 32 -1.75 -9.81 -12.13
N PHE A 33 -1.48 -8.63 -12.68
CA PHE A 33 -1.81 -7.35 -12.10
C PHE A 33 -2.97 -6.74 -12.86
N TYR A 34 -3.93 -6.22 -12.12
CA TYR A 34 -5.05 -5.44 -12.64
C TYR A 34 -5.02 -4.07 -11.99
N TYR A 35 -5.08 -3.02 -12.81
CA TYR A 35 -4.94 -1.64 -12.36
C TYR A 35 -6.31 -0.95 -12.43
N HIS A 36 -7.09 -1.02 -11.35
CA HIS A 36 -8.51 -0.62 -11.35
C HIS A 36 -8.78 0.79 -11.89
N ASN A 37 -7.86 1.74 -11.70
CA ASN A 37 -7.99 3.11 -12.18
C ASN A 37 -7.45 3.35 -13.60
N LEU A 38 -6.83 2.36 -14.23
CA LEU A 38 -6.26 2.44 -15.58
C LEU A 38 -6.93 1.48 -16.57
N SER A 39 -7.51 0.39 -16.08
CA SER A 39 -8.18 -0.65 -16.88
C SER A 39 -9.68 -0.38 -17.00
N VAL A 40 -10.34 -1.09 -17.92
CA VAL A 40 -11.82 -1.13 -17.94
C VAL A 40 -12.34 -1.80 -16.67
N ASP A 41 -13.55 -1.45 -16.25
CA ASP A 41 -14.20 -2.08 -15.10
C ASP A 41 -14.17 -3.61 -15.24
N LEU A 42 -13.73 -4.32 -14.19
CA LEU A 42 -13.68 -5.79 -14.15
C LEU A 42 -15.02 -6.42 -14.52
N GLN A 43 -16.15 -5.79 -14.18
CA GLN A 43 -17.48 -6.30 -14.54
C GLN A 43 -17.73 -6.30 -16.06
N GLN A 44 -16.96 -5.52 -16.82
CA GLN A 44 -17.04 -5.44 -18.28
C GLN A 44 -16.12 -6.46 -18.97
N ILE A 45 -15.21 -7.12 -18.22
CA ILE A 45 -14.33 -8.17 -18.73
C ILE A 45 -15.14 -9.47 -18.82
N ARG A 46 -15.53 -9.85 -20.04
CA ARG A 46 -16.46 -10.97 -20.30
C ARG A 46 -15.82 -12.35 -20.23
N ASP A 47 -14.51 -12.43 -20.43
CA ASP A 47 -13.79 -13.69 -20.64
C ASP A 47 -12.89 -14.07 -19.44
N LEU A 48 -13.12 -13.46 -18.27
CA LEU A 48 -12.37 -13.80 -17.06
C LEU A 48 -12.61 -15.28 -16.71
N PRO A 49 -11.55 -16.09 -16.46
CA PRO A 49 -11.75 -17.51 -16.19
C PRO A 49 -12.66 -17.72 -14.97
N GLU A 50 -13.65 -18.61 -15.07
CA GLU A 50 -14.77 -18.77 -14.11
C GLU A 50 -14.36 -18.91 -12.63
N THR A 51 -13.12 -19.36 -12.39
CA THR A 51 -12.61 -19.56 -11.03
C THR A 51 -12.20 -18.26 -10.32
N TYR A 52 -12.07 -17.13 -11.02
CA TYR A 52 -11.61 -15.87 -10.44
C TYR A 52 -12.78 -15.00 -9.98
N ASP A 53 -12.79 -14.70 -8.69
CA ASP A 53 -13.78 -13.82 -8.04
C ASP A 53 -13.37 -12.35 -8.22
N VAL A 54 -14.21 -11.58 -8.93
CA VAL A 54 -14.02 -10.14 -9.19
C VAL A 54 -13.81 -9.35 -7.89
N GLN A 55 -14.45 -9.74 -6.79
CA GLN A 55 -14.30 -9.04 -5.51
C GLN A 55 -12.87 -9.11 -4.97
N LYS A 56 -12.16 -10.22 -5.23
CA LYS A 56 -10.76 -10.40 -4.83
C LYS A 56 -9.79 -9.55 -5.63
N TRP A 57 -10.17 -9.16 -6.86
CA TRP A 57 -9.41 -8.24 -7.69
C TRP A 57 -9.69 -6.77 -7.36
N SER A 58 -10.84 -6.47 -6.75
CA SER A 58 -11.25 -5.12 -6.33
C SER A 58 -10.72 -4.70 -4.95
N VAL A 59 -9.70 -5.38 -4.42
CA VAL A 59 -9.14 -5.01 -3.11
C VAL A 59 -8.42 -3.66 -3.20
N PRO A 60 -8.68 -2.72 -2.27
CA PRO A 60 -8.08 -1.39 -2.30
C PRO A 60 -6.58 -1.39 -1.99
N TYR A 61 -6.04 -2.51 -1.49
CA TYR A 61 -4.64 -2.65 -1.08
C TYR A 61 -4.02 -3.84 -1.82
N SER A 62 -2.91 -3.57 -2.51
CA SER A 62 -2.06 -4.59 -3.08
C SER A 62 -1.02 -5.02 -2.04
N SER A 63 -0.73 -6.32 -1.96
CA SER A 63 0.43 -6.82 -1.22
C SER A 63 1.76 -6.48 -1.91
N MET A 64 1.69 -5.89 -3.10
CA MET A 64 2.82 -5.47 -3.90
C MET A 64 2.82 -3.96 -4.09
N ASN A 65 4.00 -3.38 -4.28
CA ASN A 65 4.16 -1.94 -4.49
C ASN A 65 3.65 -1.44 -5.85
N LYS A 66 2.92 -2.25 -6.64
CA LYS A 66 2.40 -1.83 -7.95
C LYS A 66 0.98 -1.30 -7.87
N GLY A 67 0.73 -0.18 -8.53
CA GLY A 67 -0.59 0.45 -8.66
C GLY A 67 -0.67 1.37 -9.87
N GLY A 68 -1.81 2.04 -10.03
CA GLY A 68 -1.99 3.08 -11.05
C GLY A 68 -2.09 4.46 -10.42
N VAL A 69 -1.63 5.48 -11.12
CA VAL A 69 -1.78 6.89 -10.76
C VAL A 69 -2.68 7.56 -11.78
N VAL A 70 -3.72 8.22 -11.27
CA VAL A 70 -4.62 9.06 -12.07
C VAL A 70 -4.70 10.43 -11.42
N CYS A 71 -4.42 11.47 -12.19
CA CYS A 71 -4.57 12.86 -11.77
C CYS A 71 -5.58 13.55 -12.68
N GLU A 72 -6.71 13.97 -12.13
CA GLU A 72 -7.77 14.66 -12.88
C GLU A 72 -7.36 16.08 -13.29
N SER A 73 -6.47 16.71 -12.51
CA SER A 73 -6.02 18.09 -12.77
C SER A 73 -5.09 18.20 -13.97
N CYS A 74 -4.12 17.28 -14.10
CA CYS A 74 -3.17 17.29 -15.21
C CYS A 74 -3.42 16.19 -16.26
N GLY A 75 -4.43 15.33 -16.06
CA GLY A 75 -4.75 14.21 -16.94
C GLY A 75 -3.74 13.06 -16.93
N CYS A 76 -2.76 13.07 -16.00
CA CYS A 76 -1.78 12.01 -15.90
C CYS A 76 -2.45 10.66 -15.59
N ARG A 77 -2.19 9.64 -16.40
CA ARG A 77 -2.64 8.26 -16.19
C ARG A 77 -1.48 7.32 -16.49
N GLN A 78 -0.93 6.67 -15.47
CA GLN A 78 0.23 5.79 -15.64
C GLN A 78 0.29 4.73 -14.56
N LYS A 79 0.93 3.59 -14.88
CA LYS A 79 1.31 2.59 -13.89
C LYS A 79 2.43 3.15 -13.02
N HIS A 80 2.45 2.79 -11.75
CA HIS A 80 3.43 3.25 -10.79
C HIS A 80 3.85 2.13 -9.85
N GLU A 81 5.15 2.06 -9.57
CA GLU A 81 5.70 1.20 -8.53
C GLU A 81 6.13 2.08 -7.35
N LEU A 82 5.46 1.89 -6.21
CA LEU A 82 5.64 2.64 -4.99
C LEU A 82 7.06 2.47 -4.46
N ASN A 83 7.74 3.61 -4.34
CA ASN A 83 9.06 3.75 -3.76
C ASN A 83 8.93 4.21 -2.31
N TRP A 84 8.72 3.27 -1.40
CA TRP A 84 8.67 3.59 0.04
C TRP A 84 10.08 3.87 0.58
N PRO A 85 10.28 4.91 1.41
CA PRO A 85 9.26 5.79 1.99
C PRO A 85 8.96 7.07 1.19
N ASN A 86 9.60 7.26 0.03
CA ASN A 86 9.54 8.51 -0.73
C ASN A 86 8.14 8.85 -1.24
N ASP A 87 7.34 7.83 -1.56
CA ASP A 87 5.96 8.00 -2.03
C ASP A 87 4.94 8.08 -0.89
N ALA A 88 5.40 8.12 0.38
CA ALA A 88 4.49 8.21 1.50
C ALA A 88 3.85 9.58 1.61
N TYR A 89 2.52 9.59 1.59
CA TYR A 89 1.74 10.80 1.77
C TYR A 89 1.80 11.31 3.23
N ASP A 90 1.65 10.40 4.19
CA ASP A 90 1.72 10.72 5.61
C ASP A 90 3.15 10.55 6.13
N VAL A 91 4.02 11.53 5.87
CA VAL A 91 5.45 11.51 6.25
C VAL A 91 5.85 12.72 7.11
N VAL A 92 6.65 12.45 8.14
CA VAL A 92 7.18 13.43 9.10
C VAL A 92 8.68 13.21 9.29
N MET A 93 9.45 14.30 9.20
CA MET A 93 10.90 14.25 9.37
C MET A 93 11.31 14.63 10.79
N TYR A 94 12.22 13.85 11.39
CA TYR A 94 12.90 14.20 12.63
C TYR A 94 14.37 13.80 12.56
N ARG A 95 15.27 14.77 12.73
CA ARG A 95 16.73 14.57 12.64
C ARG A 95 17.15 13.77 11.39
N GLN A 96 16.63 14.18 10.23
CA GLN A 96 16.89 13.56 8.93
C GLN A 96 16.34 12.13 8.77
N GLN A 97 15.57 11.63 9.75
CA GLN A 97 14.88 10.34 9.63
C GLN A 97 13.40 10.56 9.33
N ALA A 98 12.89 9.81 8.36
CA ALA A 98 11.49 9.79 7.99
C ALA A 98 10.70 8.83 8.89
N LEU A 99 9.62 9.32 9.47
CA LEU A 99 8.56 8.51 10.03
C LEU A 99 7.34 8.67 9.14
N TRP A 100 6.79 7.56 8.67
CA TRP A 100 5.73 7.59 7.69
C TRP A 100 4.69 6.48 7.94
N ALA A 101 3.52 6.66 7.34
CA ALA A 101 2.45 5.67 7.31
C ALA A 101 1.95 5.48 5.87
N PHE A 102 1.40 4.29 5.59
CA PHE A 102 1.01 3.85 4.25
C PHE A 102 -0.40 4.33 3.84
N HIS A 103 -1.28 4.62 4.80
CA HIS A 103 -2.57 5.28 4.59
C HIS A 103 -3.01 6.02 5.86
N ARG A 104 -4.06 6.83 5.72
CA ARG A 104 -4.53 7.77 6.74
C ARG A 104 -4.87 7.10 8.08
N GLU A 105 -5.55 5.96 8.07
CA GLU A 105 -5.91 5.23 9.31
C GLU A 105 -4.67 4.71 10.04
N ALA A 106 -3.63 4.28 9.31
CA ALA A 106 -2.35 3.92 9.92
C ALA A 106 -1.63 5.15 10.48
N ALA A 107 -1.76 6.31 9.84
CA ALA A 107 -1.22 7.59 10.35
C ALA A 107 -1.94 8.06 11.63
N ILE A 108 -3.27 7.84 11.72
CA ILE A 108 -4.06 8.10 12.92
C ILE A 108 -3.61 7.19 14.07
N ASP A 109 -3.53 5.88 13.82
CA ASP A 109 -3.03 4.91 14.81
C ASP A 109 -1.62 5.28 15.28
N LEU A 110 -0.74 5.71 14.36
CA LEU A 110 0.61 6.18 14.68
C LEU A 110 0.62 7.42 15.58
N TYR A 111 -0.22 8.41 15.25
CA TYR A 111 -0.34 9.63 16.04
C TYR A 111 -0.81 9.32 17.47
N ASP A 112 -1.87 8.53 17.61
CA ASP A 112 -2.43 8.18 18.92
C ASP A 112 -1.45 7.32 19.72
N TYR A 113 -0.83 6.32 19.08
CA TYR A 113 0.20 5.48 19.69
C TYR A 113 1.36 6.31 20.26
N LEU A 114 1.86 7.28 19.50
CA LEU A 114 2.95 8.16 19.96
C LEU A 114 2.49 9.16 21.02
N LYS A 115 1.19 9.44 21.14
CA LYS A 115 0.66 10.31 22.18
C LYS A 115 0.50 9.58 23.52
N GLU A 116 0.23 8.28 23.51
CA GLU A 116 0.08 7.48 24.73
C GLU A 116 1.37 7.30 25.54
N ASP A 117 1.23 7.18 26.85
CA ASP A 117 2.35 6.96 27.77
C ASP A 117 2.72 5.49 27.96
N LEU A 118 1.76 4.57 27.87
CA LEU A 118 2.00 3.12 27.99
C LEU A 118 2.37 2.47 26.65
N ARG A 119 1.97 3.06 25.51
CA ARG A 119 2.34 2.62 24.15
C ARG A 119 2.08 1.13 23.92
N ASP A 120 0.89 0.68 24.28
CA ASP A 120 0.47 -0.69 24.00
C ASP A 120 -0.02 -0.80 22.56
N HIS A 121 0.90 -1.15 21.66
CA HIS A 121 0.62 -1.31 20.23
C HIS A 121 -0.53 -2.29 19.95
N LYS A 122 -0.81 -3.25 20.84
CA LYS A 122 -1.85 -4.27 20.65
C LYS A 122 -3.27 -3.70 20.66
N LYS A 123 -3.45 -2.48 21.16
CA LYS A 123 -4.76 -1.79 21.17
C LYS A 123 -5.19 -1.27 19.80
N TYR A 124 -4.25 -1.16 18.87
CA TYR A 124 -4.47 -0.52 17.58
C TYR A 124 -4.63 -1.54 16.46
N ARG A 125 -5.36 -1.15 15.42
CA ARG A 125 -5.59 -1.97 14.24
C ARG A 125 -4.26 -2.31 13.54
N HIS A 126 -3.35 -1.33 13.46
CA HIS A 126 -2.06 -1.50 12.80
C HIS A 126 -0.94 -1.88 13.79
N SER A 127 -1.24 -2.76 14.75
CA SER A 127 -0.33 -3.15 15.83
C SER A 127 1.06 -3.61 15.37
N PHE A 128 1.14 -4.44 14.33
CA PHE A 128 2.41 -4.90 13.74
C PHE A 128 3.23 -3.75 13.16
N PHE A 129 2.60 -2.82 12.46
CA PHE A 129 3.27 -1.61 11.97
C PHE A 129 3.83 -0.77 13.12
N LEU A 130 3.04 -0.56 14.18
CA LEU A 130 3.43 0.20 15.37
C LEU A 130 4.59 -0.45 16.16
N LEU A 131 4.69 -1.79 16.12
CA LEU A 131 5.78 -2.53 16.75
C LEU A 131 7.15 -2.08 16.18
N HIS A 132 7.21 -1.87 14.86
CA HIS A 132 8.44 -1.57 14.12
C HIS A 132 8.83 -0.09 14.12
N ILE A 133 8.09 0.78 14.82
CA ILE A 133 8.44 2.19 14.90
C ILE A 133 9.82 2.36 15.58
N PRO A 134 10.79 3.02 14.92
CA PRO A 134 12.14 3.17 15.47
C PRO A 134 12.17 3.90 16.82
N THR A 135 13.05 3.46 17.72
CA THR A 135 13.15 3.97 19.09
C THR A 135 13.38 5.47 19.17
N ILE A 136 14.06 6.08 18.20
CA ILE A 136 14.29 7.53 18.16
C ILE A 136 12.98 8.33 18.18
N PHE A 137 11.95 7.86 17.47
CA PHE A 137 10.63 8.51 17.42
C PHE A 137 9.81 8.30 18.70
N LYS A 138 10.16 7.28 19.50
CA LYS A 138 9.55 6.98 20.80
C LYS A 138 10.11 7.85 21.94
N GLN A 139 11.19 8.59 21.72
CA GLN A 139 11.78 9.49 22.72
C GLN A 139 10.88 10.71 22.97
N LYS A 140 10.77 11.17 24.22
CA LYS A 140 9.87 12.28 24.63
C LYS A 140 9.97 13.53 23.74
N LYS A 141 11.19 13.98 23.41
CA LYS A 141 11.42 15.16 22.55
C LYS A 141 10.96 14.91 21.11
N ALA A 142 11.28 13.75 20.56
CA ALA A 142 10.86 13.36 19.21
C ALA A 142 9.34 13.25 19.13
N ARG A 143 8.70 12.59 20.11
CA ARG A 143 7.24 12.44 20.21
C ARG A 143 6.54 13.78 20.11
N ALA A 144 6.91 14.75 20.94
CA ALA A 144 6.23 16.06 20.96
C ALA A 144 6.35 16.81 19.62
N HIS A 145 7.50 16.68 18.95
CA HIS A 145 7.72 17.24 17.63
C HIS A 145 6.87 16.53 16.57
N VAL A 146 6.97 15.20 16.53
CA VAL A 146 6.35 14.34 15.52
C VAL A 146 4.83 14.38 15.59
N THR A 147 4.24 14.24 16.78
CA THR A 147 2.78 14.25 16.94
C THR A 147 2.17 15.59 16.54
N LYS A 148 2.87 16.70 16.79
CA LYS A 148 2.45 18.03 16.32
C LYS A 148 2.45 18.12 14.80
N GLN A 149 3.42 17.51 14.11
CA GLN A 149 3.45 17.48 12.65
C GLN A 149 2.41 16.54 12.06
N LEU A 150 2.27 15.33 12.60
CA LEU A 150 1.22 14.37 12.20
C LEU A 150 -0.17 14.98 12.36
N GLN A 151 -0.45 15.67 13.47
CA GLN A 151 -1.74 16.33 13.68
C GLN A 151 -2.05 17.38 12.59
N LYS A 152 -1.04 18.12 12.11
CA LYS A 152 -1.24 19.10 11.05
C LYS A 152 -1.53 18.42 9.71
N LEU A 153 -0.79 17.36 9.37
CA LEU A 153 -1.02 16.58 8.16
C LEU A 153 -2.44 16.01 8.15
N LEU A 154 -2.86 15.39 9.25
CA LEU A 154 -4.18 14.76 9.36
C LEU A 154 -5.36 15.76 9.30
N LYS A 155 -5.14 17.04 9.63
CA LYS A 155 -6.17 18.09 9.53
C LYS A 155 -6.29 18.75 8.15
N ASN A 156 -5.23 18.68 7.35
CA ASN A 156 -5.13 19.40 6.06
C ASN A 156 -5.42 18.49 4.85
N GLN A 157 -6.05 17.35 5.08
CA GLN A 157 -6.53 16.39 4.07
C GLN A 157 -8.05 16.36 4.16
#